data_AF-A0A969TBA4-F1
#
_entry.id   AF-A0A969TBA4-F1
#
_cell.length_a   1.000
_cell.length_b   1.000
_cell.length_c   1.000
_cell.angle_alpha   90.00
_cell.angle_beta   90.00
_cell.angle_gamma   90.00
#
_symmetry.space_group_name_H-M   'P 1'
#
loop_
_entity.id
_entity.type
_entity.pdbx_description
1 polymer ?
#
loop_
_entity_poly.entity_id
_entity_poly.type
_entity_poly.pdbx_seq_one_letter_code
_entity_poly.pdbx_strand_id
1 'polypeptide(L)'
;MEQLPISYQLYSSNNQGQNPHGHLTGVGRPDTPCPQQYEVRERAVPQQSQIVPLLQQQAQMGLATVDTQTYFHAYQSLLAQFKGNVDCRVIPSKKNGDTFTLTKAGAERICRFFGLNYQLLVLPSTKLDFANNIFYYAHECQLSYQGKVVGNGFGNCNNRETKYNKSYSPDILNTLDKMSQKRAFTSAVLFTTGGSRFFGQKVEDLG
;
A
#
# COMPACT_ATOMS: atom_id res chain seq x y z
N MET A 1 6.67 -1.48 -33.25
CA MET A 1 6.99 -2.31 -32.07
C MET A 1 5.98 -1.94 -31.00
N GLU A 2 5.11 -2.87 -30.63
CA GLU A 2 4.08 -2.68 -29.61
C GLU A 2 4.78 -2.55 -28.24
N GLN A 3 4.53 -1.47 -27.50
CA GLN A 3 5.14 -1.28 -26.19
C GLN A 3 4.54 -2.27 -25.19
N LEU A 4 5.39 -3.06 -24.53
CA LEU A 4 4.96 -4.04 -23.53
C LEU A 4 4.12 -3.36 -22.42
N PRO A 5 3.13 -4.05 -21.84
CA PRO A 5 2.32 -3.52 -20.75
C PRO A 5 3.19 -3.02 -19.59
N ILE A 6 2.83 -1.88 -19.01
CA ILE A 6 3.65 -1.24 -17.96
C ILE A 6 3.86 -2.14 -16.73
N SER A 7 2.90 -3.01 -16.44
CA SER A 7 3.00 -4.02 -15.38
C SER A 7 4.12 -5.05 -15.67
N TYR A 8 4.32 -5.43 -16.94
CA TYR A 8 5.43 -6.28 -17.37
C TYR A 8 6.77 -5.54 -17.30
N GLN A 9 6.82 -4.26 -17.71
CA GLN A 9 8.03 -3.44 -17.60
C GLN A 9 8.49 -3.31 -16.15
N LEU A 10 7.55 -3.01 -15.24
CA LEU A 10 7.81 -2.93 -13.80
C LEU A 10 8.24 -4.29 -13.23
N TYR A 11 7.63 -5.38 -13.70
CA TYR A 11 8.05 -6.72 -13.33
C TYR A 11 9.50 -7.00 -13.75
N SER A 12 9.86 -6.76 -15.02
CA SER A 12 11.21 -6.99 -15.56
C SER A 12 12.26 -6.14 -14.85
N SER A 13 11.99 -4.87 -14.58
CA SER A 13 12.90 -4.00 -13.84
C SER A 13 13.15 -4.47 -12.40
N ASN A 14 12.14 -5.09 -11.76
CA ASN A 14 12.26 -5.58 -10.39
C ASN A 14 13.05 -6.89 -10.26
N ASN A 15 13.08 -7.71 -11.32
CA ASN A 15 13.81 -8.99 -11.29
C ASN A 15 15.35 -8.82 -11.36
N GLN A 16 15.84 -7.61 -11.66
CA GLN A 16 17.27 -7.29 -11.60
C GLN A 16 17.77 -6.97 -10.18
N GLY A 17 16.89 -6.86 -9.19
CA GLY A 17 17.26 -6.69 -7.78
C GLY A 17 17.34 -8.02 -7.04
N GLN A 18 18.49 -8.72 -7.12
CA GLN A 18 18.77 -9.89 -6.29
C GLN A 18 18.68 -9.55 -4.79
N ASN A 19 18.01 -10.42 -4.02
CA ASN A 19 17.98 -10.42 -2.56
C ASN A 19 19.38 -10.58 -1.97
N PRO A 20 19.90 -9.68 -1.11
CA PRO A 20 21.03 -10.01 -0.27
C PRO A 20 20.50 -10.65 1.02
N HIS A 21 20.35 -11.98 1.02
CA HIS A 21 20.29 -12.74 2.27
C HIS A 21 21.71 -12.85 2.84
N GLY A 22 22.14 -11.82 3.57
CA GLY A 22 23.34 -11.83 4.41
C GLY A 22 22.97 -12.09 5.87
N HIS A 23 23.39 -13.24 6.39
CA HIS A 23 23.32 -13.61 7.79
C HIS A 23 24.40 -12.82 8.56
N LEU A 24 24.02 -12.02 9.58
CA LEU A 24 24.98 -11.37 10.48
C LEU A 24 24.59 -11.65 11.94
N THR A 25 25.54 -12.23 12.66
CA THR A 25 25.54 -12.65 14.06
C THR A 25 26.24 -11.62 14.95
N GLY A 26 25.73 -11.37 16.17
CA GLY A 26 26.36 -10.55 17.24
C GLY A 26 26.44 -9.05 16.94
N VAL A 27 26.38 -8.07 17.84
CA VAL A 27 27.00 -7.93 19.17
C VAL A 27 26.32 -6.75 19.92
N GLY A 28 26.23 -6.82 21.26
CA GLY A 28 26.31 -5.67 22.21
C GLY A 28 25.20 -4.60 22.25
N ARG A 29 24.51 -4.49 23.40
CA ARG A 29 23.70 -3.30 23.77
C ARG A 29 24.60 -2.25 24.45
N PRO A 30 24.49 -0.95 24.13
CA PRO A 30 24.97 0.10 25.02
C PRO A 30 23.82 0.70 25.86
N ASP A 31 24.21 1.17 27.04
CA ASP A 31 23.36 1.68 28.12
C ASP A 31 22.55 2.95 27.78
N THR A 32 21.41 3.11 28.44
CA THR A 32 20.48 4.24 28.26
C THR A 32 20.70 5.32 29.33
N PRO A 33 20.93 6.60 28.98
CA PRO A 33 20.78 7.71 29.92
C PRO A 33 19.36 8.34 29.86
N CYS A 34 18.88 8.76 31.03
CA CYS A 34 17.60 9.44 31.30
C CYS A 34 17.52 10.86 30.68
N PRO A 35 16.33 11.48 30.54
CA PRO A 35 16.06 12.53 29.56
C PRO A 35 16.49 13.93 30.02
N GLN A 36 17.19 14.65 29.15
CA GLN A 36 17.36 16.11 29.24
C GLN A 36 16.22 16.82 28.49
N GLN A 37 15.67 17.86 29.12
CA GLN A 37 14.61 18.73 28.62
C GLN A 37 15.01 19.37 27.28
N TYR A 38 14.14 19.28 26.28
CA TYR A 38 14.37 19.86 24.95
C TYR A 38 13.81 21.29 24.90
N GLU A 39 14.69 22.28 24.82
CA GLU A 39 14.33 23.66 24.46
C GLU A 39 13.92 23.74 22.98
N VAL A 40 12.80 24.41 22.71
CA VAL A 40 12.27 24.61 21.35
C VAL A 40 13.04 25.74 20.67
N ARG A 41 13.94 25.41 19.73
CA ARG A 41 14.49 26.38 18.79
C ARG A 41 13.63 26.42 17.53
N GLU A 42 13.03 27.57 17.24
CA GLU A 42 12.35 27.86 15.97
C GLU A 42 13.33 27.65 14.80
N ARG A 43 13.06 26.65 13.96
CA ARG A 43 13.79 26.45 12.71
C ARG A 43 13.00 27.04 11.55
N ALA A 44 13.70 27.86 10.76
CA ALA A 44 13.21 28.47 9.54
C ALA A 44 12.59 27.43 8.58
N VAL A 45 11.44 27.80 8.01
CA VAL A 45 10.65 27.01 7.06
C VAL A 45 11.45 26.82 5.76
N PRO A 46 11.80 25.58 5.35
CA PRO A 46 12.42 25.38 4.05
C PRO A 46 11.40 25.57 2.92
N GLN A 47 11.85 26.29 1.89
CA GLN A 47 11.13 26.63 0.66
C GLN A 47 10.33 25.45 0.07
N GLN A 48 9.07 25.72 -0.25
CA GLN A 48 8.17 24.81 -0.96
C GLN A 48 8.83 24.24 -2.21
N SER A 49 9.00 22.92 -2.23
CA SER A 49 9.46 22.16 -3.40
C SER A 49 8.49 22.34 -4.56
N GLN A 50 9.02 22.60 -5.75
CA GLN A 50 8.27 22.89 -6.99
C GLN A 50 7.48 21.70 -7.58
N ILE A 51 7.05 20.74 -6.76
CA ILE A 51 6.18 19.62 -7.18
C ILE A 51 4.69 20.02 -7.09
N VAL A 52 4.38 21.07 -6.32
CA VAL A 52 3.02 21.59 -6.11
C VAL A 52 2.33 22.18 -7.37
N PRO A 53 3.01 22.76 -8.38
CA PRO A 53 2.32 23.42 -9.50
C PRO A 53 1.48 22.49 -10.39
N LEU A 54 1.84 21.20 -10.51
CA LEU A 54 1.09 20.26 -11.36
C LEU A 54 -0.25 19.85 -10.74
N LEU A 55 -0.32 19.76 -9.41
CA LEU A 55 -1.53 19.45 -8.65
C LEU A 55 -2.55 20.60 -8.71
N GLN A 56 -2.08 21.84 -8.85
CA GLN A 56 -2.95 23.01 -8.85
C GLN A 56 -3.63 23.25 -10.20
N GLN A 57 -2.98 22.87 -11.31
CA GLN A 57 -3.63 22.89 -12.63
C GLN A 57 -4.70 21.79 -12.76
N GLN A 58 -4.54 20.69 -12.01
CA GLN A 58 -5.55 19.62 -11.91
C GLN A 58 -6.63 19.90 -10.86
N ALA A 59 -6.43 20.87 -9.96
CA ALA A 59 -7.41 21.24 -8.93
C ALA A 59 -8.65 21.98 -9.45
N GLN A 60 -8.67 22.37 -10.73
CA GLN A 60 -9.89 22.84 -11.42
C GLN A 60 -10.76 21.67 -11.92
N MET A 61 -10.23 20.44 -11.94
CA MET A 61 -10.94 19.27 -12.41
C MET A 61 -11.59 18.56 -11.22
N GLY A 62 -12.59 19.20 -10.61
CA GLY A 62 -13.45 18.50 -9.66
C GLY A 62 -14.20 17.39 -10.39
N LEU A 63 -13.68 16.15 -10.41
CA LEU A 63 -14.25 15.00 -11.16
C LEU A 63 -14.86 15.39 -12.53
N ALA A 64 -14.28 16.40 -13.19
CA ALA A 64 -14.59 16.69 -14.57
C ALA A 64 -14.11 15.47 -15.34
N THR A 65 -14.91 14.99 -16.27
CA THR A 65 -14.66 13.80 -17.09
C THR A 65 -13.33 13.94 -17.82
N VAL A 66 -12.22 13.66 -17.13
CA VAL A 66 -10.91 13.49 -17.76
C VAL A 66 -11.13 12.42 -18.80
N ASP A 67 -10.72 12.69 -20.04
CA ASP A 67 -10.78 11.66 -21.05
C ASP A 67 -9.98 10.44 -20.58
N THR A 68 -10.49 9.25 -20.88
CA THR A 68 -9.91 7.99 -20.36
C THR A 68 -8.44 7.85 -20.76
N GLN A 69 -8.04 8.42 -21.89
CA GLN A 69 -6.67 8.35 -22.40
C GLN A 69 -5.71 9.18 -21.55
N THR A 70 -6.05 10.43 -21.23
CA THR A 70 -5.26 11.28 -20.33
C THR A 70 -5.15 10.68 -18.94
N TYR A 71 -6.25 10.15 -18.39
CA TYR A 71 -6.24 9.46 -17.11
C TYR A 71 -5.27 8.26 -17.13
N PHE A 72 -5.37 7.43 -18.18
CA PHE A 72 -4.53 6.26 -18.33
C PHE A 72 -3.05 6.61 -18.47
N HIS A 73 -2.71 7.61 -19.28
CA HIS A 73 -1.34 8.10 -19.42
C HIS A 73 -0.77 8.63 -18.11
N ALA A 74 -1.53 9.46 -17.37
CA ALA A 74 -1.09 9.96 -16.07
C ALA A 74 -0.83 8.82 -15.07
N TYR A 75 -1.71 7.81 -15.06
CA TYR A 75 -1.53 6.61 -14.25
C TYR A 75 -0.25 5.85 -14.64
N GLN A 76 -0.02 5.67 -15.93
CA GLN A 76 1.19 5.00 -16.42
C GLN A 76 2.46 5.77 -16.05
N SER A 77 2.47 7.10 -16.21
CA SER A 77 3.62 7.93 -15.82
C SER A 77 3.92 7.87 -14.31
N LEU A 78 2.89 7.75 -13.47
CA LEU A 78 3.07 7.48 -12.04
C LEU A 78 3.71 6.11 -11.81
N LEU A 79 3.14 5.07 -12.43
CA LEU A 79 3.60 3.70 -12.26
C LEU A 79 5.03 3.49 -12.74
N ALA A 80 5.47 4.16 -13.80
CA ALA A 80 6.85 4.09 -14.30
C ALA A 80 7.91 4.49 -13.25
N GLN A 81 7.51 5.23 -12.21
CA GLN A 81 8.39 5.66 -11.12
C GLN A 81 8.34 4.74 -9.89
N PHE A 82 7.62 3.63 -9.97
CA PHE A 82 7.49 2.67 -8.87
C PHE A 82 8.78 1.90 -8.68
N LYS A 83 9.13 1.65 -7.42
CA LYS A 83 10.29 0.84 -7.04
C LYS A 83 9.84 -0.54 -6.58
N GLY A 84 10.52 -1.58 -7.06
CA GLY A 84 10.38 -2.93 -6.56
C GLY A 84 10.68 -3.04 -5.07
N ASN A 85 9.95 -3.92 -4.40
CA ASN A 85 9.98 -4.15 -2.95
C ASN A 85 9.60 -2.95 -2.07
N VAL A 86 9.35 -1.78 -2.67
CA VAL A 86 8.83 -0.59 -1.98
C VAL A 86 7.37 -0.39 -2.38
N ASP A 87 7.10 -0.04 -3.64
CA ASP A 87 5.77 0.30 -4.13
C ASP A 87 5.00 -0.94 -4.64
N CYS A 88 5.74 -1.91 -5.17
CA CYS A 88 5.18 -3.15 -5.72
C CYS A 88 6.07 -4.34 -5.35
N ARG A 89 5.51 -5.54 -5.40
CA ARG A 89 6.24 -6.78 -5.14
C ARG A 89 5.70 -7.93 -5.97
N VAL A 90 6.59 -8.87 -6.27
CA VAL A 90 6.24 -10.15 -6.89
C VAL A 90 6.03 -11.18 -5.79
N ILE A 91 4.87 -11.85 -5.81
CA ILE A 91 4.61 -12.98 -4.93
C ILE A 91 4.82 -14.25 -5.74
N PRO A 92 5.89 -15.02 -5.45
CA PRO A 92 6.17 -16.22 -6.19
C PRO A 92 5.13 -17.30 -5.92
N SER A 93 4.72 -18.04 -6.96
CA SER A 93 3.81 -19.18 -6.83
C SER A 93 4.31 -20.40 -7.58
N LYS A 94 4.39 -21.53 -6.88
CA LYS A 94 4.85 -22.80 -7.48
C LYS A 94 3.87 -23.41 -8.49
N LYS A 95 2.59 -22.99 -8.48
CA LYS A 95 1.52 -23.64 -9.25
C LYS A 95 0.85 -22.76 -10.28
N ASN A 96 0.73 -21.46 -10.01
CA ASN A 96 -0.14 -20.56 -10.78
C ASN A 96 0.61 -19.30 -11.22
N GLY A 97 1.93 -19.41 -11.42
CA GLY A 97 2.83 -18.32 -11.75
C GLY A 97 2.84 -17.13 -10.79
N ASP A 98 3.81 -16.27 -11.01
CA ASP A 98 4.14 -15.18 -10.11
C ASP A 98 3.06 -14.10 -10.19
N THR A 99 2.70 -13.51 -9.05
CA THR A 99 1.64 -12.50 -8.98
C THR A 99 2.24 -11.14 -8.69
N PHE A 100 1.99 -10.16 -9.56
CA PHE A 100 2.46 -8.80 -9.35
C PHE A 100 1.48 -8.05 -8.45
N THR A 101 1.93 -7.56 -7.29
CA THR A 101 1.04 -7.03 -6.25
C THR A 101 1.47 -5.64 -5.78
N LEU A 102 0.47 -4.81 -5.48
CA LEU A 102 0.63 -3.49 -4.90
C LEU A 102 0.96 -3.60 -3.41
N THR A 103 1.93 -2.83 -2.92
CA THR A 103 2.22 -2.73 -1.48
C THR A 103 1.39 -1.61 -0.85
N LYS A 104 1.45 -1.50 0.48
CA LYS A 104 0.88 -0.34 1.19
C LYS A 104 1.50 0.98 0.72
N ALA A 105 2.83 1.03 0.60
CA ALA A 105 3.54 2.24 0.20
C ALA A 105 3.17 2.67 -1.23
N GLY A 106 3.05 1.71 -2.16
CA GLY A 106 2.58 2.00 -3.51
C GLY A 106 1.13 2.50 -3.54
N ALA A 107 0.26 1.90 -2.71
CA ALA A 107 -1.12 2.36 -2.55
C ALA A 107 -1.20 3.78 -1.96
N GLU A 108 -0.36 4.13 -0.98
CA GLU A 108 -0.26 5.48 -0.43
C GLU A 108 0.21 6.48 -1.49
N ARG A 109 1.17 6.09 -2.33
CA ARG A 109 1.68 6.91 -3.42
C ARG A 109 0.60 7.19 -4.47
N ILE A 110 -0.19 6.18 -4.85
CA ILE A 110 -1.36 6.34 -5.73
C ILE A 110 -2.40 7.26 -5.09
N CYS A 111 -2.76 6.98 -3.84
CA CYS A 111 -3.73 7.78 -3.08
C CYS A 111 -3.32 9.26 -3.07
N ARG A 112 -2.05 9.55 -2.79
CA ARG A 112 -1.50 10.91 -2.77
C ARG A 112 -1.53 11.57 -4.15
N PHE A 113 -1.18 10.83 -5.21
CA PHE A 113 -1.18 11.31 -6.58
C PHE A 113 -2.57 11.77 -7.03
N PHE A 114 -3.62 11.00 -6.70
CA PHE A 114 -5.01 11.34 -7.00
C PHE A 114 -5.65 12.33 -6.02
N GLY A 115 -4.90 12.84 -5.03
CA GLY A 115 -5.44 13.75 -4.02
C GLY A 115 -6.53 13.12 -3.14
N LEU A 116 -6.51 11.79 -3.00
CA LEU A 116 -7.47 11.04 -2.20
C LEU A 116 -7.06 11.04 -0.73
N ASN A 117 -8.03 11.15 0.15
CA ASN A 117 -7.89 10.89 1.58
C ASN A 117 -8.55 9.56 1.91
N TYR A 118 -8.03 8.85 2.90
CA TYR A 118 -8.61 7.58 3.33
C TYR A 118 -9.02 7.61 4.79
N GLN A 119 -10.12 6.91 5.09
CA GLN A 119 -10.58 6.63 6.45
C GLN A 119 -10.73 5.12 6.61
N LEU A 120 -10.25 4.58 7.73
CA LEU A 120 -10.41 3.18 8.09
C LEU A 120 -11.50 3.06 9.14
N LEU A 121 -12.50 2.21 8.87
CA LEU A 121 -13.60 1.93 9.76
C LEU A 121 -13.54 0.45 10.15
N VAL A 122 -13.66 0.18 11.45
CA VAL A 122 -13.77 -1.19 11.96
C VAL A 122 -15.17 -1.69 11.65
N LEU A 123 -15.28 -2.86 11.02
CA LEU A 123 -16.57 -3.45 10.70
C LEU A 123 -17.16 -4.18 11.90
N PRO A 124 -18.51 -4.20 12.05
CA PRO A 124 -19.21 -4.94 13.11
C PRO A 124 -18.90 -6.46 13.13
N SER A 125 -18.40 -7.01 12.03
CA SER A 125 -17.99 -8.41 11.93
C SER A 125 -16.66 -8.72 12.64
N THR A 126 -15.92 -7.70 13.10
CA THR A 126 -14.73 -7.87 13.93
C THR A 126 -15.08 -8.62 15.22
N LYS A 127 -14.35 -9.70 15.52
CA LYS A 127 -14.63 -10.59 16.65
C LYS A 127 -13.34 -10.94 17.38
N LEU A 128 -13.29 -10.64 18.69
CA LEU A 128 -12.21 -11.00 19.60
C LEU A 128 -12.74 -11.94 20.69
N ASP A 129 -12.56 -13.23 20.50
CA ASP A 129 -13.01 -14.28 21.42
C ASP A 129 -11.78 -14.95 22.05
N PHE A 130 -11.42 -14.48 23.23
CA PHE A 130 -10.26 -14.96 23.96
C PHE A 130 -10.46 -16.37 24.51
N ALA A 131 -11.69 -16.75 24.85
CA ALA A 131 -12.00 -18.07 25.39
C ALA A 131 -11.79 -19.17 24.35
N ASN A 132 -12.23 -18.93 23.11
CA ASN A 132 -12.10 -19.88 22.01
C ASN A 132 -10.85 -19.64 21.14
N ASN A 133 -10.02 -18.66 21.51
CA ASN A 133 -8.85 -18.21 20.75
C ASN A 133 -9.20 -17.92 19.28
N ILE A 134 -10.22 -17.10 19.06
CA ILE A 134 -10.65 -16.66 17.73
C ILE A 134 -10.49 -15.14 17.66
N PHE A 135 -9.53 -14.69 16.85
CA PHE A 135 -9.28 -13.28 16.62
C PHE A 135 -9.48 -12.99 15.14
N TYR A 136 -10.46 -12.16 14.83
CA TYR A 136 -10.85 -11.77 13.47
C TYR A 136 -11.03 -10.26 13.43
N TYR A 137 -10.24 -9.59 12.60
CA TYR A 137 -10.39 -8.16 12.28
C TYR A 137 -10.95 -8.01 10.88
N ALA A 138 -11.90 -7.09 10.72
CA ALA A 138 -12.41 -6.68 9.42
C ALA A 138 -12.55 -5.15 9.38
N HIS A 139 -12.08 -4.56 8.29
CA HIS A 139 -12.09 -3.12 8.07
C HIS A 139 -12.68 -2.78 6.72
N GLU A 140 -13.40 -1.66 6.67
CA GLU A 140 -13.67 -0.91 5.46
C GLU A 140 -12.67 0.25 5.37
N CYS A 141 -12.16 0.51 4.19
CA CYS A 141 -11.45 1.73 3.87
C CYS A 141 -12.30 2.55 2.91
N GLN A 142 -12.65 3.78 3.29
CA GLN A 142 -13.35 4.74 2.44
C GLN A 142 -12.36 5.76 1.91
N LEU A 143 -12.38 5.99 0.59
CA LEU A 143 -11.59 7.02 -0.08
C LEU A 143 -12.48 8.22 -0.38
N SER A 144 -11.97 9.41 -0.10
CA SER A 144 -12.67 10.66 -0.35
C SER A 144 -11.83 11.65 -1.15
N TYR A 145 -12.49 12.41 -2.01
CA TYR A 145 -11.93 13.52 -2.77
C TYR A 145 -12.74 14.78 -2.45
N GLN A 146 -12.08 15.85 -2.01
CA GLN A 146 -12.73 17.12 -1.65
C GLN A 146 -13.94 16.94 -0.71
N GLY A 147 -13.81 16.05 0.29
CA GLY A 147 -14.85 15.77 1.28
C GLY A 147 -15.98 14.85 0.82
N LYS A 148 -15.97 14.35 -0.42
CA LYS A 148 -16.95 13.38 -0.93
C LYS A 148 -16.34 11.99 -1.02
N VAL A 149 -17.03 10.97 -0.52
CA VAL A 149 -16.61 9.57 -0.67
C VAL A 149 -16.73 9.18 -2.15
N VAL A 150 -15.63 8.69 -2.72
CA VAL A 150 -15.52 8.31 -4.15
C VAL A 150 -15.29 6.82 -4.36
N GLY A 151 -14.98 6.08 -3.30
CA GLY A 151 -14.85 4.64 -3.38
C GLY A 151 -14.54 4.01 -2.04
N ASN A 152 -14.63 2.69 -1.99
CA ASN A 152 -14.38 1.91 -0.79
C ASN A 152 -13.71 0.57 -1.12
N GLY A 153 -13.16 -0.05 -0.09
CA GLY A 153 -12.56 -1.37 -0.17
C GLY A 153 -12.53 -2.05 1.18
N PHE A 154 -12.50 -3.38 1.15
CA PHE A 154 -12.68 -4.21 2.33
C PHE A 154 -11.47 -5.09 2.55
N GLY A 155 -11.14 -5.35 3.82
CA GLY A 155 -10.02 -6.22 4.16
C GLY A 155 -10.21 -6.83 5.53
N ASN A 156 -9.94 -8.13 5.63
CA ASN A 156 -10.01 -8.86 6.89
C ASN A 156 -8.73 -9.63 7.16
N CYS A 157 -8.53 -10.04 8.40
CA CYS A 157 -7.44 -10.91 8.81
C CYS A 157 -7.81 -11.68 10.07
N ASN A 158 -7.39 -12.95 10.17
CA ASN A 158 -7.66 -13.76 11.35
C ASN A 158 -6.50 -14.67 11.75
N ASN A 159 -6.49 -15.08 13.02
CA ASN A 159 -5.45 -15.96 13.58
C ASN A 159 -5.46 -17.40 13.03
N ARG A 160 -6.48 -17.82 12.29
CA ARG A 160 -6.55 -19.14 11.64
C ARG A 160 -5.98 -19.16 10.22
N GLU A 161 -5.53 -18.03 9.68
CA GLU A 161 -4.78 -18.05 8.41
C GLU A 161 -3.49 -18.86 8.55
N THR A 162 -3.06 -19.56 7.49
CA THR A 162 -1.86 -20.44 7.50
C THR A 162 -0.61 -19.77 8.07
N LYS A 163 -0.48 -18.46 7.84
CA LYS A 163 0.64 -17.65 8.33
C LYS A 163 0.65 -17.48 9.87
N TYR A 164 -0.52 -17.52 10.50
CA TYR A 164 -0.73 -17.16 11.89
C TYR A 164 -1.20 -18.33 12.76
N ASN A 165 -1.60 -19.46 12.15
CA ASN A 165 -2.08 -20.67 12.82
C ASN A 165 -1.17 -21.12 13.99
N LYS A 166 0.16 -20.99 13.88
CA LYS A 166 1.10 -21.42 14.93
C LYS A 166 1.25 -20.42 16.09
N SER A 167 0.64 -19.25 15.99
CA SER A 167 0.77 -18.16 16.95
C SER A 167 -0.54 -18.01 17.72
N TYR A 168 -0.65 -18.78 18.82
CA TYR A 168 -1.84 -18.77 19.68
C TYR A 168 -1.80 -17.70 20.78
N SER A 169 -0.81 -16.80 20.76
CA SER A 169 -0.68 -15.70 21.73
C SER A 169 -1.57 -14.51 21.34
N PRO A 170 -2.26 -13.87 22.30
CA PRO A 170 -2.89 -12.56 22.12
C PRO A 170 -1.96 -11.47 21.56
N ASP A 171 -0.63 -11.65 21.63
CA ASP A 171 0.35 -10.72 21.05
C ASP A 171 0.18 -10.52 19.53
N ILE A 172 -0.50 -11.46 18.85
CA ILE A 172 -0.75 -11.37 17.41
C ILE A 172 -1.84 -10.36 17.04
N LEU A 173 -2.64 -9.88 17.99
CA LEU A 173 -3.80 -9.01 17.73
C LEU A 173 -3.44 -7.79 16.88
N ASN A 174 -2.38 -7.07 17.25
CA ASN A 174 -1.90 -5.90 16.50
C ASN A 174 -1.45 -6.25 15.07
N THR A 175 -0.90 -7.45 14.89
CA THR A 175 -0.50 -7.93 13.56
C THR A 175 -1.72 -8.18 12.69
N LEU A 176 -2.77 -8.80 13.23
CA LEU A 176 -4.00 -9.06 12.49
C LEU A 176 -4.73 -7.77 12.14
N ASP A 177 -4.82 -6.85 13.11
CA ASP A 177 -5.43 -5.54 12.93
C ASP A 177 -4.74 -4.74 11.80
N LYS A 178 -3.42 -4.54 11.91
CA LYS A 178 -2.62 -3.86 10.87
C LYS A 178 -2.70 -4.55 9.51
N MET A 179 -2.81 -5.87 9.48
CA MET A 179 -2.95 -6.63 8.23
C MET A 179 -4.32 -6.44 7.59
N SER A 180 -5.40 -6.44 8.38
CA SER A 180 -6.76 -6.16 7.90
C SER A 180 -6.87 -4.74 7.36
N GLN A 181 -6.36 -3.74 8.09
CA GLN A 181 -6.33 -2.35 7.64
C GLN A 181 -5.56 -2.17 6.33
N LYS A 182 -4.37 -2.78 6.22
CA LYS A 182 -3.58 -2.74 4.99
C LYS A 182 -4.33 -3.35 3.80
N ARG A 183 -4.99 -4.50 4.00
CA ARG A 183 -5.78 -5.16 2.94
C ARG A 183 -6.94 -4.27 2.49
N ALA A 184 -7.65 -3.66 3.44
CA ALA A 184 -8.77 -2.77 3.16
C ALA A 184 -8.32 -1.54 2.36
N PHE A 185 -7.23 -0.89 2.79
CA PHE A 185 -6.69 0.28 2.12
C PHE A 185 -6.20 -0.04 0.70
N THR A 186 -5.38 -1.09 0.52
CA THR A 186 -4.91 -1.49 -0.81
C THR A 186 -6.08 -1.86 -1.72
N SER A 187 -7.10 -2.56 -1.21
CA SER A 187 -8.32 -2.88 -1.98
C SER A 187 -9.05 -1.62 -2.43
N ALA A 188 -9.25 -0.65 -1.53
CA ALA A 188 -9.98 0.58 -1.84
C ALA A 188 -9.28 1.39 -2.93
N VAL A 189 -7.95 1.49 -2.85
CA VAL A 189 -7.14 2.16 -3.87
C VAL A 189 -7.26 1.46 -5.21
N LEU A 190 -7.08 0.13 -5.25
CA LEU A 190 -7.17 -0.63 -6.51
C LEU A 190 -8.53 -0.48 -7.20
N PHE A 191 -9.63 -0.53 -6.44
CA PHE A 191 -10.98 -0.39 -6.99
C PHE A 191 -11.28 1.04 -7.46
N THR A 192 -10.92 2.04 -6.64
CA THR A 192 -11.26 3.44 -6.93
C THR A 192 -10.44 4.00 -8.09
N THR A 193 -9.17 3.59 -8.23
CA THR A 193 -8.26 4.18 -9.22
C THR A 193 -8.09 3.30 -10.48
N GLY A 194 -8.79 2.16 -10.57
CA GLY A 194 -8.62 1.21 -11.67
C GLY A 194 -7.26 0.50 -11.66
N GLY A 195 -6.63 0.40 -10.48
CA GLY A 195 -5.33 -0.23 -10.29
C GLY A 195 -5.34 -1.75 -10.53
N SER A 196 -6.49 -2.43 -10.43
CA SER A 196 -6.62 -3.87 -10.65
C SER A 196 -6.23 -4.34 -12.05
N ARG A 197 -6.16 -3.43 -13.03
CA ARG A 197 -5.60 -3.70 -14.36
C ARG A 197 -4.10 -4.00 -14.32
N PHE A 198 -3.38 -3.43 -13.35
CA PHE A 198 -1.93 -3.54 -13.26
C PHE A 198 -1.49 -4.50 -12.16
N PHE A 199 -2.28 -4.64 -11.10
CA PHE A 199 -1.94 -5.41 -9.90
C PHE A 199 -2.93 -6.53 -9.65
N GLY A 200 -2.45 -7.65 -9.11
CA GLY A 200 -3.24 -8.85 -8.82
C GLY A 200 -3.31 -9.83 -9.99
N GLN A 201 -2.75 -9.47 -11.14
CA GLN A 201 -2.65 -10.34 -12.31
C GLN A 201 -1.40 -11.23 -12.25
N LYS A 202 -1.45 -12.33 -12.98
CA LYS A 202 -0.30 -13.21 -13.17
C LYS A 202 0.68 -12.58 -14.14
N VAL A 203 1.96 -12.72 -13.85
CA VAL A 203 3.01 -12.09 -14.67
C VAL A 203 2.98 -12.61 -16.10
N GLU A 204 2.73 -13.90 -16.28
CA GLU A 204 2.55 -14.53 -17.59
C GLU A 204 1.36 -13.97 -18.38
N ASP A 205 0.34 -13.44 -17.70
CA ASP A 205 -0.84 -12.83 -18.32
C ASP A 205 -0.62 -11.34 -18.65
N LEU A 206 0.50 -10.75 -18.23
CA LEU A 206 0.85 -9.35 -18.48
C LEU A 206 1.61 -9.13 -19.80
N GLY A 207 1.90 -10.19 -20.55
CA GLY A 207 2.63 -10.17 -21.82
C GLY A 207 1.80 -9.72 -23.01
#